data_AF-A0A221W4J3-F1
#
_entry.id   AF-A0A221W4J3-F1
#
_cell.length_a   1.000
_cell.length_b   1.000
_cell.length_c   1.000
_cell.angle_alpha   90.00
_cell.angle_beta   90.00
_cell.angle_gamma   90.00
#
_symmetry.space_group_name_H-M   'P 1'
#
loop_
_entity.id
_entity.type
_entity.pdbx_description
1 polymer ?
#
loop_
_entity_poly.entity_id
_entity_poly.type
_entity_poly.pdbx_seq_one_letter_code
_entity_poly.pdbx_strand_id
1 'polypeptide(L)' 'MTPHTIAADCAQELPGARPGRPFGDDWDVFTVRGKVFMPMTEVPGRPVVILKADPAGALALREHNSHITPATT' A
#
# COMPACT_ATOMS: atom_id res chain seq x y z
N MET A 1 -12.94 0.25 -10.95
CA MET A 1 -12.31 0.78 -9.73
C MET A 1 -10.90 0.20 -9.64
N THR A 2 -9.87 1.01 -9.42
CA THR A 2 -8.48 0.52 -9.37
C THR A 2 -8.11 0.14 -7.93
N PRO A 3 -7.08 -0.72 -7.72
CA PRO A 3 -6.56 -0.98 -6.38
C PRO A 3 -6.17 0.30 -5.63
N HIS A 4 -5.64 1.30 -6.33
CA HIS A 4 -5.27 2.59 -5.74
C HIS A 4 -6.48 3.38 -5.25
N THR A 5 -7.57 3.46 -6.03
CA THR A 5 -8.78 4.18 -5.57
C THR A 5 -9.38 3.51 -4.34
N ILE A 6 -9.52 2.18 -4.36
CA ILE A 6 -10.04 1.43 -3.20
C ILE A 6 -9.17 1.66 -1.96
N ALA A 7 -7.85 1.52 -2.12
CA ALA A 7 -6.92 1.70 -1.01
C ALA A 7 -6.93 3.13 -0.46
N ALA A 8 -7.00 4.15 -1.33
CA ALA A 8 -7.08 5.54 -0.93
C ALA A 8 -8.36 5.85 -0.16
N ASP A 9 -9.52 5.36 -0.65
CA ASP A 9 -10.80 5.55 0.03
C ASP A 9 -10.77 4.91 1.42
N CYS A 10 -10.30 3.66 1.52
CA CYS A 10 -10.14 2.99 2.82
C CYS A 10 -9.17 3.73 3.75
N ALA A 11 -8.05 4.26 3.23
CA ALA A 11 -7.08 4.97 4.05
C ALA A 11 -7.59 6.32 4.55
N GLN A 12 -8.47 7.00 3.81
CA GLN A 12 -9.08 8.26 4.23
C GLN A 12 -10.02 8.09 5.43
N GLU A 13 -10.58 6.90 5.62
CA GLU A 13 -11.41 6.57 6.79
C GLU A 13 -10.59 6.35 8.06
N LEU A 14 -9.28 6.13 7.95
CA LEU A 14 -8.41 5.87 9.10
C LEU A 14 -8.08 7.17 9.87
N PRO A 15 -8.30 7.21 11.20
CA PRO A 15 -8.02 8.41 12.00
C PRO A 15 -6.56 8.87 11.89
N GLY A 16 -6.37 10.12 11.45
CA GLY A 16 -5.06 10.74 11.36
C GLY A 16 -4.23 10.30 10.15
N ALA A 17 -4.81 9.54 9.22
CA ALA A 17 -4.18 9.24 7.95
C ALA A 17 -4.10 10.51 7.07
N ARG A 18 -2.95 10.71 6.42
CA ARG A 18 -2.69 11.84 5.53
C ARG A 18 -2.02 11.36 4.24
N PRO A 19 -2.51 11.75 3.05
CA PRO A 19 -1.83 11.47 1.79
C PRO A 19 -0.55 12.31 1.66
N GLY A 20 0.39 11.86 0.83
CA GLY A 20 1.61 12.59 0.50
C GLY A 20 2.45 11.92 -0.58
N ARG A 21 3.52 12.60 -1.01
CA ARG A 21 4.46 12.13 -2.05
C ARG A 21 5.93 12.37 -1.66
N PRO A 22 6.45 11.70 -0.61
CA PRO A 22 7.81 11.93 -0.13
C PRO A 22 8.90 11.34 -1.04
N PHE A 23 8.54 10.52 -2.04
CA PHE A 23 9.48 9.80 -2.92
C PHE A 23 9.39 10.21 -4.40
N GLY A 24 8.73 11.33 -4.71
CA GLY A 24 8.48 11.79 -6.08
C GLY A 24 7.10 11.41 -6.61
N ASP A 25 6.83 11.74 -7.87
CA ASP A 25 5.49 11.63 -8.48
C ASP A 25 5.04 10.20 -8.77
N ASP A 26 5.96 9.24 -8.85
CA ASP A 26 5.67 7.82 -9.08
C ASP A 26 5.16 7.09 -7.83
N TRP A 27 5.13 7.79 -6.68
CA TRP A 27 4.79 7.23 -5.38
C TRP A 27 3.76 8.09 -4.66
N ASP A 28 2.55 7.54 -4.52
CA ASP A 28 1.57 8.05 -3.58
C ASP A 28 1.69 7.27 -2.27
N VAL A 29 1.67 7.95 -1.13
CA VAL A 29 1.72 7.29 0.18
C VAL A 29 0.66 7.82 1.11
N PHE A 30 0.24 6.98 2.06
CA PHE A 30 -0.45 7.46 3.26
C PHE A 30 0.44 7.32 4.50
N THR A 31 0.34 8.33 5.36
CA THR A 31 1.09 8.41 6.62
C THR A 31 0.15 8.56 7.82
N VAL A 32 0.60 8.10 8.99
CA VAL A 32 0.00 8.44 10.29
C VAL A 32 1.11 9.00 11.17
N ARG A 33 0.91 10.21 11.70
CA ARG A 33 1.93 10.93 12.50
C ARG A 33 3.30 10.98 11.80
N GLY A 34 3.31 11.23 10.48
CA GLY A 34 4.52 11.31 9.67
C GLY A 34 5.17 9.97 9.30
N LYS A 35 4.61 8.83 9.71
CA LYS A 35 5.13 7.51 9.35
C LYS A 35 4.33 6.89 8.20
N VAL A 36 5.01 6.53 7.11
CA VAL A 36 4.40 5.83 5.97
C VAL A 36 3.90 4.45 6.38
N PHE A 37 2.67 4.12 6.02
CA PHE A 37 2.09 2.80 6.24
C PHE A 37 1.52 2.14 4.99
N MET A 38 1.24 2.92 3.93
CA MET A 38 0.71 2.41 2.67
C MET A 38 1.30 3.19 1.48
N PRO A 39 2.41 2.71 0.91
CA PRO A 39 2.89 3.15 -0.40
C PRO A 39 2.05 2.56 -1.54
N MET A 40 1.89 3.34 -2.59
CA MET A 40 1.22 2.97 -3.84
C MET A 40 2.08 3.43 -5.01
N THR A 41 2.29 2.54 -5.97
CA THR A 41 3.10 2.81 -7.16
C THR A 41 2.62 1.94 -8.32
N GLU A 42 3.27 2.05 -9.46
CA GLU A 42 3.08 1.16 -10.59
C GLU A 42 4.37 0.36 -10.88
N VAL A 43 4.23 -0.95 -11.08
CA VAL A 43 5.28 -1.82 -11.60
C VAL A 43 4.84 -2.30 -12.98
N PRO A 44 5.72 -2.25 -13.99
CA PRO A 44 5.40 -2.13 -15.41
C PRO A 44 3.90 -2.19 -15.78
N GLY A 45 3.22 -1.03 -15.67
CA GLY A 45 1.81 -0.84 -16.05
C GLY A 45 0.76 -1.46 -15.13
N ARG A 46 1.15 -1.95 -13.94
CA ARG A 46 0.25 -2.56 -12.95
C ARG A 46 0.28 -1.76 -11.64
N PRO A 47 -0.87 -1.24 -11.18
CA PRO A 47 -0.95 -0.55 -9.89
C PRO A 47 -0.73 -1.55 -8.75
N VAL A 48 0.19 -1.22 -7.86
CA VAL A 48 0.51 -1.99 -6.66
C VAL A 48 0.29 -1.13 -5.42
N VAL A 49 -0.27 -1.76 -4.39
CA VAL A 49 -0.43 -1.20 -3.04
C VAL A 49 0.40 -2.06 -2.10
N ILE A 50 1.31 -1.44 -1.35
CA ILE A 50 2.19 -2.12 -0.41
C ILE A 50 1.61 -1.93 0.99
N LEU A 51 1.28 -3.03 1.66
CA LEU A 51 0.70 -3.03 3.00
C LEU A 51 1.61 -3.69 4.01
N LYS A 52 1.55 -3.23 5.25
CA LYS A 52 2.24 -3.85 6.39
C LYS A 52 1.35 -4.94 6.98
N ALA A 53 1.95 -6.10 7.24
CA ALA A 53 1.34 -7.21 7.95
C ALA A 53 2.37 -7.81 8.91
N ASP A 54 1.90 -8.53 9.92
CA ASP A 54 2.78 -9.37 10.73
C ASP A 54 3.37 -10.51 9.85
N PRO A 55 4.57 -11.04 10.16
CA PRO A 55 5.23 -12.02 9.30
C PRO A 55 4.41 -13.29 9.03
N ALA A 56 3.66 -13.79 10.02
CA ALA A 56 2.85 -14.99 9.89
C ALA A 56 1.61 -14.73 9.01
N GLY A 57 0.91 -13.61 9.26
CA GLY A 57 -0.21 -13.15 8.43
C GLY A 57 0.22 -12.89 6.98
N ALA A 58 1.37 -12.26 6.77
CA ALA A 58 1.91 -12.04 5.43
C ALA A 58 2.24 -13.35 4.70
N LEU A 59 2.71 -14.39 5.40
CA LEU A 59 2.91 -15.71 4.82
C LEU A 59 1.58 -16.34 4.40
N ALA A 60 0.61 -16.39 5.31
CA ALA A 60 -0.71 -16.95 5.03
C ALA A 60 -1.40 -16.24 3.86
N LEU A 61 -1.32 -14.89 3.80
CA LEU A 61 -1.88 -14.11 2.71
C LEU A 61 -1.29 -14.49 1.34
N ARG A 62 0.03 -14.69 1.26
CA ARG A 62 0.73 -15.10 0.03
C ARG A 62 0.39 -16.54 -0.40
N GLU A 63 0.24 -17.45 0.56
CA GLU A 63 -0.12 -18.85 0.28
C GLU A 63 -1.53 -18.97 -0.32
N HIS A 64 -2.46 -18.12 0.12
CA HIS A 64 -3.86 -18.19 -0.29
C HIS A 64 -4.22 -17.22 -1.44
N ASN A 65 -3.33 -16.28 -1.80
CA ASN A 65 -3.62 -15.26 -2.82
C ASN A 65 -2.41 -15.03 -3.74
N SER A 66 -2.49 -15.54 -4.97
CA SER A 66 -1.41 -15.43 -5.98
C SER A 66 -1.06 -13.99 -6.38
N HIS A 67 -1.94 -13.02 -6.11
CA HIS A 67 -1.71 -11.60 -6.38
C HIS A 67 -0.96 -10.86 -5.27
N ILE A 68 -0.74 -11.50 -4.11
CA ILE A 68 0.03 -10.93 -3.01
C ILE A 68 1.45 -11.46 -3.13
N THR A 69 2.40 -10.55 -3.33
CA THR A 69 3.84 -10.87 -3.43
C THR A 69 4.60 -10.23 -2.27
N PRO A 70 5.80 -10.74 -1.93
CA PRO A 70 6.71 -10.00 -1.07
C PRO A 70 6.97 -8.59 -1.63
N ALA A 71 7.11 -7.60 -0.75
CA ALA A 71 7.59 -6.29 -1.15
C ALA A 71 9.05 -6.42 -1.62
N THR A 72 9.36 -5.90 -2.80
CA THR A 72 10.73 -5.74 -3.28
C THR A 72 11.28 -4.41 -2.81
N THR A 73 12.44 -4.42 -2.14
CA THR A 73 13.20 -3.20 -1.81
C THR A 73 13.77 -2.57 -3.06
#